data_AF-A0A2U2SLK2-F1
#
_entry.id   AF-A0A2U2SLK2-F1
#
_cell.length_a   1.000
_cell.length_b   1.000
_cell.length_c   1.000
_cell.angle_alpha   90.00
_cell.angle_beta   90.00
_cell.angle_gamma   90.00
#
_symmetry.space_group_name_H-M   'P 1'
#
loop_
_entity.id
_entity.type
_entity.pdbx_description
1 polymer ?
#
loop_
_entity_poly.entity_id
_entity_poly.type
_entity_poly.pdbx_seq_one_letter_code
_entity_poly.pdbx_strand_id
1 'polypeptide(L)'
;MSKYARFDRRPLPKERPWTVHPIWRGIGCLLLVILPLMSYAGAALIVESNLLSRWVVMPPELMMTVRIPFVPLPPIPHLFANLLVGLVLMVMGFGVLTILYMIVFRLSGGSFLTPLDAPPIERPRRRRR
;
A
#
# COMPACT_ATOMS: atom_id res chain seq x y z
N MET A 1 48.34 -22.37 11.24
CA MET A 1 47.35 -22.24 10.15
C MET A 1 46.26 -21.23 10.52
N SER A 2 46.38 -19.94 10.17
CA SER A 2 45.26 -18.98 10.32
C SER A 2 45.31 -17.78 9.35
N LYS A 3 46.15 -17.82 8.31
CA LYS A 3 46.36 -16.68 7.39
C LYS A 3 45.15 -16.42 6.46
N TYR A 4 44.24 -17.39 6.31
CA TYR A 4 43.09 -17.32 5.39
C TYR A 4 41.73 -17.08 6.05
N ALA A 5 41.65 -16.98 7.37
CA ALA A 5 40.37 -16.77 8.08
C ALA A 5 39.74 -15.37 7.90
N ARG A 6 40.41 -14.45 7.19
CA ARG A 6 39.93 -13.07 6.98
C ARG A 6 39.07 -12.87 5.74
N PHE A 7 38.96 -13.87 4.87
CA PHE A 7 38.18 -13.76 3.63
C PHE A 7 36.69 -14.07 3.77
N ASP A 8 36.26 -14.60 4.92
CA ASP A 8 34.85 -14.93 5.17
C ASP A 8 34.11 -13.87 6.02
N ARG A 9 34.72 -12.69 6.20
CA ARG A 9 33.98 -11.52 6.69
C ARG A 9 33.11 -11.01 5.55
N ARG A 10 31.92 -11.60 5.42
CA ARG A 10 30.82 -10.95 4.70
C ARG A 10 30.76 -9.50 5.21
N PRO A 11 30.89 -8.49 4.34
CA PRO A 11 30.73 -7.12 4.79
C PRO A 11 29.36 -7.04 5.46
N LEU A 12 29.31 -6.51 6.68
CA LEU A 12 28.03 -6.28 7.35
C LEU A 12 27.13 -5.55 6.35
N PRO A 13 25.84 -5.94 6.24
CA PRO A 13 24.91 -5.23 5.38
C PRO A 13 25.02 -3.75 5.71
N LYS A 14 25.37 -2.93 4.70
CA LYS A 14 25.43 -1.47 4.85
C LYS A 14 24.12 -1.03 5.49
N GLU A 15 24.16 -0.54 6.71
CA GLU A 15 22.98 -0.04 7.40
C GLU A 15 22.33 0.98 6.47
N ARG A 16 21.06 0.75 6.13
CA ARG A 16 20.33 1.63 5.24
C ARG A 16 20.25 2.97 5.96
N PRO A 17 20.79 4.07 5.40
CA PRO A 17 20.82 5.36 6.09
C PRO A 17 19.41 5.95 6.30
N TRP A 18 18.41 5.38 5.63
CA TRP A 18 17.02 5.80 5.70
C TRP A 18 16.29 5.01 6.77
N THR A 19 16.16 5.60 7.96
CA THR A 19 15.12 5.22 8.92
C THR A 19 13.79 5.77 8.39
N VAL A 20 12.78 4.90 8.24
CA VAL A 20 11.44 5.35 7.83
C VAL A 20 10.90 6.26 8.93
N HIS A 21 10.61 7.53 8.61
CA HIS A 21 10.10 8.48 9.59
C HIS A 21 8.84 7.91 10.27
N PRO A 22 8.71 7.96 11.61
CA PRO A 22 7.61 7.33 12.34
C PRO A 22 6.22 7.81 11.87
N ILE A 23 6.10 9.07 11.45
CA ILE A 23 4.88 9.66 10.87
C ILE A 23 4.42 8.89 9.62
N TRP A 24 5.35 8.52 8.73
CA TRP A 24 5.03 7.76 7.52
C TRP A 24 4.54 6.34 7.82
N ARG A 25 4.99 5.74 8.94
CA ARG A 25 4.45 4.45 9.42
C ARG A 25 3.02 4.60 9.95
N GLY A 26 2.72 5.71 10.63
CA GLY A 26 1.38 6.01 11.14
C GLY A 26 0.33 6.21 10.04
N ILE A 27 0.68 6.94 8.98
CA ILE A 27 -0.23 7.15 7.83
C ILE A 27 -0.60 5.82 7.17
N GLY A 28 0.38 4.93 6.97
CA GLY A 28 0.10 3.59 6.41
C GLY A 28 -0.85 2.76 7.27
N CYS A 29 -0.68 2.79 8.60
CA CYS A 29 -1.58 2.11 9.54
C CYS A 29 -3.01 2.65 9.46
N LEU A 30 -3.17 3.97 9.40
CA LEU A 30 -4.47 4.61 9.27
C LEU A 30 -5.14 4.27 7.93
N LEU A 31 -4.38 4.22 6.85
CA LEU A 31 -4.88 3.80 5.53
C LEU A 31 -5.38 2.35 5.51
N LEU A 32 -4.81 1.44 6.32
CA LEU A 32 -5.31 0.06 6.40
C LEU A 32 -6.76 -0.04 6.89
N VAL A 33 -7.24 0.94 7.66
CA VAL A 33 -8.62 0.97 8.16
C VAL A 33 -9.51 1.82 7.25
N ILE A 34 -9.04 3.02 6.87
CA ILE A 34 -9.85 3.95 6.08
C ILE A 34 -10.09 3.43 4.67
N LEU A 35 -9.09 2.81 4.04
CA LEU A 35 -9.19 2.36 2.67
C LEU A 35 -10.27 1.29 2.45
N PRO A 36 -10.31 0.16 3.20
CA PRO A 36 -11.38 -0.82 3.04
C PRO A 36 -12.74 -0.25 3.41
N LEU A 37 -12.82 0.62 4.42
CA LEU A 37 -14.07 1.26 4.83
C LEU A 37 -14.66 2.14 3.72
N MET A 38 -13.84 3.03 3.17
CA MET A 38 -14.25 3.93 2.08
C MET A 38 -14.53 3.15 0.79
N SER A 39 -13.75 2.10 0.52
CA SER A 39 -13.95 1.27 -0.66
C SER A 39 -15.28 0.52 -0.63
N TYR A 40 -15.63 -0.06 0.52
CA TYR A 40 -16.91 -0.73 0.71
C TYR A 40 -18.09 0.24 0.61
N ALA A 41 -17.98 1.41 1.24
CA ALA A 41 -19.02 2.44 1.16
C ALA A 41 -19.23 2.92 -0.30
N GLY A 42 -18.14 3.17 -1.03
CA GLY A 42 -18.20 3.53 -2.45
C GLY A 42 -18.81 2.41 -3.31
N ALA A 43 -18.46 1.15 -3.02
CA ALA A 43 -19.01 0.02 -3.74
C ALA A 43 -20.53 -0.11 -3.57
N ALA A 44 -21.04 0.07 -2.36
CA ALA A 44 -22.48 0.03 -2.10
C ALA A 44 -23.24 1.06 -2.95
N LEU A 45 -22.73 2.29 -3.04
CA LEU A 45 -23.33 3.36 -3.86
C LEU A 45 -23.24 3.08 -5.36
N ILE A 46 -22.11 2.55 -5.83
CA ILE A 46 -21.94 2.19 -7.25
C ILE A 46 -22.87 1.04 -7.63
N VAL A 47 -23.00 0.02 -6.79
CA VAL A 47 -23.89 -1.11 -7.05
C VAL A 47 -25.34 -0.63 -7.09
N GLU A 48 -25.78 0.18 -6.11
CA GLU A 48 -27.13 0.75 -6.08
C GLU A 48 -27.43 1.61 -7.31
N SER A 49 -26.52 2.51 -7.68
CA SER A 49 -26.68 3.35 -8.88
C SER A 49 -26.71 2.55 -10.18
N ASN A 50 -25.95 1.44 -10.25
CA ASN A 50 -25.99 0.53 -11.39
C ASN A 50 -27.32 -0.21 -11.50
N LEU A 51 -28.02 -0.48 -10.38
CA LEU A 51 -29.36 -1.09 -10.43
C LEU A 51 -30.42 -0.15 -11.01
N LEU A 52 -30.30 1.14 -10.71
CA LEU A 52 -31.20 2.16 -11.25
C LEU A 52 -30.91 2.42 -12.74
N SER A 53 -29.63 2.55 -13.09
CA SER A 53 -29.21 3.03 -14.42
C SER A 53 -28.92 1.90 -15.42
N ARG A 54 -28.72 0.67 -14.94
CA ARG A 54 -28.34 -0.53 -15.71
C ARG A 54 -27.14 -0.34 -16.65
N TRP A 55 -26.06 0.29 -16.17
CA TRP A 55 -24.83 0.47 -16.97
C TRP A 55 -24.17 -0.86 -17.32
N VAL A 56 -24.20 -1.82 -16.39
CA VAL A 56 -23.59 -3.14 -16.55
C VAL A 56 -24.59 -4.21 -16.13
N VAL A 57 -24.75 -5.24 -16.95
CA VAL A 57 -25.56 -6.43 -16.64
C VAL A 57 -24.84 -7.23 -15.56
N MET A 58 -25.43 -7.29 -14.36
CA MET A 58 -24.87 -8.05 -13.26
C MET A 58 -25.41 -9.49 -13.26
N PRO A 59 -24.53 -10.51 -13.19
CA PRO A 59 -24.95 -11.89 -13.08
C PRO A 59 -25.77 -12.13 -11.80
N PRO A 60 -26.81 -12.99 -11.85
CA PRO A 60 -27.73 -13.23 -10.74
C PRO A 60 -27.04 -13.78 -9.49
N GLU A 61 -25.90 -14.47 -9.64
CA GLU A 61 -25.10 -15.01 -8.54
C GLU A 61 -24.55 -13.91 -7.64
N LEU A 62 -24.17 -12.76 -8.21
CA LEU A 62 -23.67 -11.59 -7.47
C LEU A 62 -24.78 -10.81 -6.77
N MET A 63 -26.00 -10.95 -7.29
CA MET A 63 -27.19 -10.23 -6.83
C MET A 63 -27.89 -10.93 -5.66
N MET A 64 -27.42 -12.10 -5.24
CA MET A 64 -28.01 -12.86 -4.16
C MET A 64 -27.97 -12.11 -2.82
N THR A 65 -29.09 -12.11 -2.10
CA THR A 65 -29.16 -11.59 -0.73
C THR A 65 -28.71 -12.68 0.23
N VAL A 66 -27.66 -12.38 1.01
CA VAL A 66 -27.13 -13.33 1.99
C VAL A 66 -27.83 -13.14 3.33
N ARG A 67 -28.34 -14.25 3.87
CA ARG A 67 -28.84 -14.33 5.25
C ARG A 67 -27.90 -15.22 6.04
N ILE A 68 -27.37 -14.70 7.13
CA ILE A 68 -26.50 -15.46 8.03
C ILE A 68 -27.42 -16.16 9.02
N PRO A 69 -27.60 -17.50 8.95
CA PRO A 69 -28.31 -18.20 10.01
C PRO A 69 -27.53 -17.97 11.32
N PHE A 70 -28.23 -17.84 12.44
CA PHE A 70 -27.67 -17.65 13.80
C PHE A 70 -27.29 -16.22 14.23
N VAL A 71 -27.38 -15.20 13.38
CA VAL A 71 -27.17 -13.80 13.80
C VAL A 71 -28.40 -12.95 13.45
N PRO A 72 -28.99 -12.19 14.40
CA PRO A 72 -30.14 -11.32 14.14
C PRO A 72 -29.72 -10.02 13.43
N LEU A 73 -28.99 -10.16 12.32
CA LEU A 73 -28.62 -9.06 11.45
C LEU A 73 -29.66 -8.91 10.32
N PRO A 74 -29.95 -7.68 9.87
CA PRO A 74 -30.75 -7.48 8.67
C PRO A 74 -30.09 -8.19 7.47
N PRO A 75 -30.89 -8.74 6.54
CA PRO A 75 -30.36 -9.33 5.31
C PRO A 75 -29.52 -8.30 4.56
N ILE A 76 -28.30 -8.67 4.15
CA ILE A 76 -27.41 -7.78 3.41
C ILE A 76 -27.65 -8.01 1.92
N PRO A 77 -28.27 -7.06 1.20
CA PRO A 77 -28.50 -7.19 -0.24
C PRO A 77 -27.17 -7.10 -1.00
N HIS A 78 -27.05 -7.90 -2.07
CA HIS A 78 -25.96 -7.82 -3.05
C HIS A 78 -24.54 -7.83 -2.44
N LEU A 79 -24.36 -8.60 -1.35
CA LEU A 79 -23.10 -8.66 -0.60
C LEU A 79 -21.90 -9.03 -1.50
N PHE A 80 -22.07 -10.00 -2.40
CA PHE A 80 -21.02 -10.41 -3.32
C PHE A 80 -20.67 -9.34 -4.35
N ALA A 81 -21.68 -8.65 -4.90
CA ALA A 81 -21.45 -7.51 -5.79
C ALA A 81 -20.69 -6.38 -5.08
N ASN A 82 -21.10 -6.02 -3.86
CA ASN A 82 -20.46 -4.99 -3.07
C ASN A 82 -19.00 -5.35 -2.73
N LEU A 83 -18.72 -6.61 -2.37
CA LEU A 83 -17.36 -7.07 -2.10
C LEU A 83 -16.49 -7.08 -3.34
N LEU A 84 -17.01 -7.51 -4.50
CA LEU A 84 -16.25 -7.53 -5.74
C LEU A 84 -15.90 -6.10 -6.19
N VAL A 85 -16.90 -5.22 -6.27
CA VAL A 85 -16.69 -3.82 -6.64
C VAL A 85 -15.82 -3.12 -5.60
N GLY A 86 -16.02 -3.41 -4.31
CA GLY A 86 -15.19 -2.90 -3.22
C GLY A 86 -13.75 -3.38 -3.30
N LEU A 87 -13.48 -4.62 -3.73
CA LEU A 87 -12.12 -5.09 -3.96
C LEU A 87 -11.46 -4.32 -5.11
N VAL A 88 -12.18 -4.12 -6.23
CA VAL A 88 -11.68 -3.36 -7.38
C VAL A 88 -11.38 -1.91 -6.96
N LEU A 89 -12.31 -1.25 -6.27
CA LEU A 89 -12.11 0.10 -5.74
C LEU A 89 -10.95 0.17 -4.73
N MET A 90 -10.73 -0.90 -3.94
CA MET A 90 -9.66 -0.95 -2.95
C MET A 90 -8.31 -0.97 -3.66
N VAL A 91 -8.17 -1.82 -4.69
CA VAL A 91 -6.96 -1.90 -5.51
C VAL A 91 -6.71 -0.58 -6.24
N MET A 92 -7.74 0.00 -6.86
CA MET A 92 -7.62 1.30 -7.52
C MET A 92 -7.25 2.42 -6.54
N GLY A 93 -7.93 2.50 -5.39
CA GLY A 93 -7.67 3.50 -4.36
C GLY A 93 -6.26 3.37 -3.77
N PHE A 94 -5.80 2.14 -3.51
CA PHE A 94 -4.43 1.88 -3.10
C PHE A 94 -3.41 2.30 -4.16
N GLY A 95 -3.69 2.02 -5.44
CA GLY A 95 -2.88 2.46 -6.57
C GLY A 95 -2.74 3.99 -6.63
N VAL A 96 -3.87 4.71 -6.54
CA VAL A 96 -3.88 6.18 -6.52
C VAL A 96 -3.09 6.73 -5.34
N LEU A 97 -3.29 6.20 -4.14
CA LEU A 97 -2.55 6.64 -2.95
C LEU A 97 -1.05 6.34 -3.04
N THR A 98 -0.67 5.24 -3.68
CA THR A 98 0.74 4.90 -3.91
C THR A 98 1.40 5.90 -4.86
N ILE A 99 0.70 6.31 -5.92
CA ILE A 99 1.18 7.35 -6.84
C ILE A 99 1.33 8.68 -6.10
N LEU A 100 0.32 9.08 -5.32
CA LEU A 100 0.38 10.29 -4.49
C LEU A 100 1.55 10.23 -3.51
N TYR A 101 1.75 9.08 -2.84
CA TYR A 101 2.87 8.87 -1.93
C TYR A 101 4.21 9.05 -2.63
N MET A 102 4.39 8.50 -3.83
CA MET A 102 5.62 8.70 -4.61
C MET A 102 5.87 10.17 -4.94
N ILE A 103 4.83 10.92 -5.33
CA ILE A 103 4.94 12.34 -5.62
C ILE A 103 5.37 13.10 -4.36
N VAL A 104 4.71 12.85 -3.22
CA VAL A 104 5.05 13.53 -1.97
C VAL A 104 6.47 13.17 -1.53
N PHE A 105 6.85 11.89 -1.60
CA PHE A 105 8.19 11.45 -1.23
C PHE A 105 9.27 12.09 -2.11
N ARG A 106 9.00 12.24 -3.42
CA ARG A 106 9.89 12.93 -4.35
C ARG A 106 10.06 14.41 -4.00
N LEU A 107 9.01 15.06 -3.51
CA LEU A 107 9.05 16.47 -3.08
C LEU A 107 9.70 16.64 -1.70
N SER A 108 9.51 15.69 -0.78
CA SER A 108 10.01 15.76 0.59
C SER A 108 11.45 15.25 0.76
N GLY A 109 12.09 14.79 -0.32
CA GLY A 109 13.47 14.29 -0.32
C GLY A 109 14.48 15.41 -0.08
N GLY A 110 14.60 15.88 1.16
CA GLY A 110 15.64 16.79 1.61
C GLY A 110 17.03 16.13 1.62
N SER A 111 18.08 16.96 1.74
CA SER A 111 19.48 16.51 1.88
C SER A 111 19.61 15.48 3.01
N PHE A 112 20.19 14.33 2.69
CA PHE A 112 20.43 13.22 3.63
C PHE A 112 21.52 13.50 4.67
N LEU A 113 22.23 14.62 4.53
CA LEU A 113 23.28 15.03 5.45
C LEU A 113 22.65 15.76 6.64
N THR A 114 22.80 15.20 7.83
CA THR A 114 22.56 15.93 9.08
C THR A 114 23.52 17.13 9.13
N PRO A 115 23.18 18.25 9.80
CA PRO A 115 24.09 19.40 9.91
C PRO A 115 25.49 19.09 10.48
N LEU A 116 25.65 17.93 11.10
CA LEU A 116 26.90 17.43 11.69
C LEU A 116 27.64 16.42 10.79
N ASP A 117 27.04 15.98 9.68
CA ASP A 117 27.61 14.95 8.82
C ASP A 117 28.53 15.56 7.76
N ALA A 118 29.77 15.06 7.67
CA ALA A 118 30.66 15.38 6.57
C ALA A 118 30.21 14.67 5.28
N PRO A 119 30.32 15.31 4.10
CA PRO A 119 29.95 14.68 2.85
C PRO A 119 30.76 13.39 2.62
N PRO A 120 30.15 12.36 2.01
CA PRO A 120 30.84 11.09 1.80
C PRO A 120 32.10 11.28 0.95
N ILE A 121 33.24 10.81 1.47
CA ILE A 121 34.53 10.87 0.74
C ILE A 121 34.47 9.89 -0.43
N GLU A 122 34.25 10.42 -1.64
CA GLU A 122 34.34 9.65 -2.87
C GLU A 122 35.80 9.31 -3.17
N ARG A 123 36.17 8.03 -3.07
CA ARG A 123 37.48 7.59 -3.54
C ARG A 123 37.46 7.57 -5.07
N PRO A 124 38.40 8.24 -5.77
CA PRO A 124 38.45 8.21 -7.22
C PRO A 124 38.58 6.76 -7.68
N ARG A 125 37.66 6.35 -8.56
CA ARG A 125 37.61 4.99 -9.11
C ARG A 125 38.93 4.74 -9.85
N ARG A 126 39.81 3.91 -9.27
CA ARG A 126 41.10 3.55 -9.87
C ARG A 126 40.87 2.93 -11.23
N ARG A 127 41.07 3.70 -12.31
CA ARG A 127 41.10 3.18 -13.68
C ARG A 127 42.19 2.11 -13.74
N ARG A 128 41.82 0.84 -13.93
CA ARG A 128 42.75 -0.18 -14.41
C ARG A 128 43.04 0.16 -15.87
N ARG A 129 44.30 0.49 -16.16
CA ARG A 129 44.86 0.45 -17.51
C ARG A 129 45.20 -0.99 -17.85
#